data_AF-A0A367I9Y4-F1
#
_entry.id   AF-A0A367I9Y4-F1
#
_cell.length_a   1.000
_cell.length_b   1.000
_cell.length_c   1.000
_cell.angle_alpha   90.00
_cell.angle_beta   90.00
_cell.angle_gamma   90.00
#
_symmetry.space_group_name_H-M   'P 1'
#
loop_
_entity.id
_entity.type
_entity.pdbx_description
1 polymer ?
#
loop_
_entity_poly.entity_id
_entity_poly.type
_entity_poly.pdbx_seq_one_letter_code
_entity_poly.pdbx_strand_id
1 'polypeptide(L)'
;MPNLLIDACGWVAVVDARINIDLEIERTIGPAKWILPTQAKEEVERLAKGRNDLLLDLLTTRASIIDGEEGYTDDVLVHLAQRLDAPVLTVDKALKRRLTAAGCAYLEVVRDRSLRLVD
;
A
#
# COMPACT_ATOMS: atom_id res chain seq x y z
N MET A 1 -7.71 14.12 6.93
CA MET A 1 -7.12 12.77 7.10
C MET A 1 -6.68 12.33 5.71
N PRO A 2 -5.37 12.24 5.44
CA PRO A 2 -4.86 11.82 4.14
C PRO A 2 -5.30 10.40 3.79
N ASN A 3 -5.26 10.09 2.50
CA ASN A 3 -5.44 8.74 2.00
C ASN A 3 -4.07 8.03 1.91
N LEU A 4 -4.06 6.72 2.10
CA LEU A 4 -2.90 5.86 1.85
C LEU A 4 -3.33 4.73 0.93
N LEU A 5 -2.70 4.63 -0.23
CA LEU A 5 -2.93 3.53 -1.17
C LEU A 5 -2.08 2.33 -0.77
N ILE A 6 -2.69 1.16 -0.73
CA ILE A 6 -2.02 -0.09 -0.35
C ILE A 6 -1.75 -0.91 -1.60
N ASP A 7 -0.47 -1.15 -1.89
CA ASP A 7 -0.01 -2.16 -2.84
C ASP A 7 0.17 -3.52 -2.14
N ALA A 8 -0.06 -4.60 -2.87
CA ALA A 8 0.03 -5.97 -2.36
C ALA A 8 1.44 -6.30 -1.86
N CYS A 9 2.48 -5.92 -2.61
CA CYS A 9 3.86 -6.16 -2.20
C CYS A 9 4.23 -5.35 -0.95
N GLY A 10 3.78 -4.09 -0.87
CA GLY A 10 3.93 -3.26 0.32
C GLY A 10 3.27 -3.86 1.56
N TRP A 11 2.04 -4.35 1.42
CA TRP A 11 1.32 -5.02 2.50
C TRP A 11 2.04 -6.27 3.01
N VAL A 12 2.43 -7.16 2.11
CA VAL A 12 3.14 -8.40 2.47
C VAL A 12 4.45 -8.07 3.18
N ALA A 13 5.20 -7.08 2.72
CA ALA A 13 6.44 -6.65 3.36
C ALA A 13 6.22 -6.17 4.80
N VAL A 14 5.15 -5.41 5.06
CA VAL A 14 4.80 -4.94 6.40
C VAL A 14 4.51 -6.11 7.34
N VAL A 15 3.74 -7.09 6.88
CA VAL A 15 3.37 -8.24 7.71
C VAL A 15 4.56 -9.19 7.93
N ASP A 16 5.35 -9.46 6.89
CA ASP A 16 6.55 -10.28 7.00
C ASP A 16 7.58 -9.64 7.95
N ALA A 17 7.68 -8.30 7.96
CA ALA A 17 8.52 -7.55 8.88
C ALA A 17 7.93 -7.41 10.30
N ARG A 18 6.68 -7.85 10.53
CA ARG A 18 5.94 -7.73 11.80
C ARG A 18 5.87 -6.30 12.31
N ILE A 19 5.65 -5.36 11.41
CA ILE A 19 5.53 -3.93 11.73
C ILE A 19 4.16 -3.70 12.38
N ASN A 20 4.14 -2.89 13.45
CA ASN A 20 2.88 -2.34 13.93
C ASN A 20 2.44 -1.22 12.96
N ILE A 21 1.70 -1.62 11.92
CA ILE A 21 1.41 -0.75 10.78
C ILE A 21 0.62 0.49 11.18
N ASP A 22 -0.32 0.38 12.12
CA ASP A 22 -1.11 1.53 12.58
C ASP A 22 -0.21 2.60 13.19
N LEU A 23 0.65 2.16 14.12
CA LEU A 23 1.60 3.05 14.81
C LEU A 23 2.58 3.69 13.82
N GLU A 24 3.13 2.92 12.89
CA GLU A 24 4.13 3.45 11.96
C GLU A 24 3.52 4.38 10.90
N ILE A 25 2.31 4.10 10.43
CA ILE A 25 1.57 5.04 9.58
C ILE A 25 1.30 6.35 10.34
N GLU A 26 0.79 6.26 11.57
CA GLU A 26 0.50 7.43 12.40
C GLU A 26 1.75 8.27 12.65
N ARG A 27 2.90 7.64 12.93
CA ARG A 27 4.19 8.32 13.13
C ARG A 27 4.74 8.95 11.85
N THR A 28 4.48 8.36 10.69
CA THR A 28 5.09 8.77 9.42
C THR A 28 4.27 9.83 8.69
N ILE A 29 2.96 9.63 8.58
CA ILE A 29 2.05 10.51 7.82
C ILE A 29 0.82 10.97 8.62
N GLY A 30 0.77 10.64 9.91
CA GLY A 30 -0.42 10.86 10.74
C GLY A 30 -1.52 9.82 10.46
N PRO A 31 -2.71 9.99 11.09
CA PRO A 31 -3.85 9.13 10.83
C PRO A 31 -4.22 9.16 9.35
N ALA A 32 -4.39 7.99 8.74
CA ALA A 32 -4.67 7.88 7.30
C ALA A 32 -5.84 6.92 7.02
N LYS A 33 -6.60 7.21 5.96
CA LYS A 33 -7.60 6.29 5.41
C LYS A 33 -6.93 5.34 4.42
N TRP A 34 -7.00 4.03 4.69
CA TRP A 34 -6.38 3.05 3.81
C TRP A 34 -7.32 2.75 2.64
N ILE A 35 -6.77 2.79 1.44
CA ILE A 35 -7.48 2.53 0.20
C ILE A 35 -6.82 1.33 -0.47
N LEU A 36 -7.62 0.30 -0.76
CA LEU A 36 -7.17 -0.90 -1.44
C LEU A 36 -7.93 -1.06 -2.76
N PRO A 37 -7.25 -0.88 -3.91
CA PRO A 37 -7.85 -1.20 -5.21
C PRO A 37 -8.16 -2.70 -5.32
N THR A 38 -9.25 -3.05 -6.00
CA THR A 38 -9.67 -4.45 -6.21
C THR A 38 -8.56 -5.32 -6.81
N GLN A 39 -7.78 -4.82 -7.76
CA GLN A 39 -6.67 -5.56 -8.36
C GLN A 39 -5.57 -5.88 -7.34
N ALA A 40 -5.25 -4.94 -6.44
CA ALA A 40 -4.29 -5.17 -5.37
C ALA A 40 -4.83 -6.17 -4.34
N LYS A 41 -6.14 -6.13 -4.03
CA LYS A 41 -6.80 -7.13 -3.18
C LYS A 41 -6.67 -8.55 -3.78
N GLU A 42 -6.97 -8.72 -5.05
CA GLU A 42 -6.84 -10.00 -5.75
C GLU A 42 -5.40 -10.53 -5.75
N GLU A 43 -4.42 -9.64 -5.83
CA GLU A 43 -3.02 -10.00 -5.69
C GLU A 43 -2.66 -10.44 -4.26
N VAL A 44 -3.10 -9.71 -3.24
CA VAL A 44 -2.92 -10.15 -1.84
C VAL A 44 -3.59 -11.50 -1.63
N GLU A 45 -4.79 -11.73 -2.16
CA GLU A 45 -5.47 -13.03 -2.06
C GLU A 45 -4.68 -14.16 -2.72
N ARG A 46 -4.09 -13.91 -3.89
CA ARG A 46 -3.22 -14.89 -4.55
C ARG A 46 -1.96 -15.17 -3.74
N LEU A 47 -1.36 -14.16 -3.13
CA LEU A 47 -0.16 -14.30 -2.29
C LEU A 47 -0.45 -14.95 -0.93
N ALA A 48 -1.68 -14.77 -0.43
CA ALA A 48 -2.16 -15.37 0.81
C ALA A 48 -2.52 -16.85 0.64
N LYS A 49 -2.80 -17.35 -0.58
CA LYS A 49 -3.03 -18.79 -0.83
C LYS A 49 -1.79 -19.61 -0.44
N GLY A 50 -1.85 -20.24 0.73
CA GLY A 50 -0.76 -21.02 1.34
C GLY A 50 0.01 -20.29 2.46
N ARG A 51 -0.39 -19.07 2.82
CA ARG A 51 0.05 -18.29 3.99
C ARG A 51 -1.14 -18.07 4.95
N ASN A 52 -0.86 -17.51 6.12
CA ASN A 52 -1.85 -17.28 7.19
C ASN A 52 -2.94 -16.28 6.74
N ASP A 53 -4.22 -16.66 6.88
CA ASP A 53 -5.41 -15.87 6.48
C ASP A 53 -5.49 -14.49 7.16
N LEU A 54 -4.78 -14.32 8.28
CA LEU A 54 -4.65 -13.04 9.01
C LEU A 54 -4.22 -11.86 8.12
N LEU A 55 -3.45 -12.12 7.06
CA LEU A 55 -3.02 -11.11 6.08
C LEU A 55 -4.22 -10.40 5.44
N LEU A 56 -5.21 -11.16 5.02
CA LEU A 56 -6.39 -10.66 4.33
C LEU A 56 -7.38 -10.06 5.33
N ASP A 57 -7.60 -10.72 6.46
CA ASP A 57 -8.56 -10.28 7.46
C ASP A 57 -8.23 -8.88 8.00
N LEU A 58 -6.96 -8.63 8.34
CA LEU A 58 -6.56 -7.33 8.88
C LEU A 58 -6.66 -6.23 7.82
N LEU A 59 -6.23 -6.52 6.60
CA LEU A 59 -6.27 -5.56 5.50
C LEU A 59 -7.71 -5.20 5.13
N THR A 60 -8.58 -6.19 4.99
CA THR A 60 -10.00 -5.98 4.64
C THR A 60 -10.80 -5.32 5.75
N THR A 61 -10.39 -5.48 7.02
CA THR A 61 -11.00 -4.77 8.15
C THR A 61 -10.61 -3.29 8.20
N ARG A 62 -9.40 -2.93 7.76
CA ARG A 62 -8.87 -1.56 7.87
C ARG A 62 -9.01 -0.74 6.59
N ALA A 63 -8.92 -1.37 5.43
CA ALA A 63 -8.94 -0.68 4.15
C ALA A 63 -10.35 -0.56 3.58
N SER A 64 -10.63 0.62 3.03
CA SER A 64 -11.76 0.80 2.12
C SER A 64 -11.38 0.22 0.77
N ILE A 65 -12.10 -0.84 0.36
CA ILE A 65 -11.92 -1.43 -0.96
C ILE A 65 -12.63 -0.54 -1.97
N ILE A 66 -11.90 -0.16 -3.03
CA ILE A 66 -12.46 0.58 -4.15
C ILE A 66 -12.27 -0.21 -5.44
N ASP A 67 -13.24 -0.10 -6.34
CA ASP A 67 -13.07 -0.63 -7.68
C ASP A 67 -11.93 0.15 -8.36
N GLY A 68 -10.90 -0.58 -8.79
CA GLY A 68 -9.89 0.02 -9.64
C GLY A 68 -10.42 0.20 -11.06
N GLU A 69 -9.78 1.09 -11.79
CA GLU A 69 -10.04 1.28 -13.22
C GLU A 69 -9.51 0.06 -14.01
N GLU A 70 -10.02 -0.17 -15.23
CA GLU A 70 -9.50 -1.24 -16.08
C GLU A 70 -8.01 -1.01 -16.39
N GLY A 71 -7.16 -2.01 -16.17
CA GLY A 71 -5.72 -1.91 -16.42
C GLY A 71 -4.84 -2.75 -15.50
N TYR A 72 -3.53 -2.58 -15.60
CA TYR A 72 -2.56 -3.19 -14.70
C TYR A 72 -2.58 -2.51 -13.32
N THR A 73 -2.42 -3.28 -12.23
CA THR A 73 -2.45 -2.78 -10.84
C THR A 73 -1.56 -1.55 -10.63
N ASP A 74 -0.33 -1.57 -11.15
CA ASP A 74 0.61 -0.45 -11.03
C ASP A 74 0.11 0.83 -11.73
N ASP A 75 -0.55 0.70 -12.88
CA ASP A 75 -1.10 1.85 -13.62
C ASP A 75 -2.24 2.48 -12.81
N VAL A 76 -3.12 1.63 -12.26
CA VAL A 76 -4.22 2.04 -11.38
C VAL A 76 -3.68 2.73 -10.13
N LEU A 77 -2.64 2.19 -9.49
CA LEU A 77 -2.05 2.78 -8.29
C LEU A 77 -1.43 4.16 -8.57
N VAL A 78 -0.70 4.32 -9.67
CA VAL A 78 -0.13 5.63 -10.05
C VAL A 78 -1.25 6.63 -10.34
N HIS A 79 -2.27 6.24 -11.11
CA HIS A 79 -3.40 7.12 -11.41
C HIS A 79 -4.14 7.56 -10.14
N LEU A 80 -4.43 6.61 -9.24
CA LEU A 80 -5.07 6.89 -7.97
C LEU A 80 -4.22 7.79 -7.07
N ALA A 81 -2.91 7.58 -7.04
CA ALA A 81 -1.99 8.39 -6.24
C ALA A 81 -2.03 9.86 -6.68
N GLN A 82 -2.01 10.12 -7.99
CA GLN A 82 -2.15 11.46 -8.55
C GLN A 82 -3.53 12.06 -8.26
N ARG A 83 -4.60 11.29 -8.49
CA ARG A 83 -5.97 11.77 -8.34
C ARG A 83 -6.34 12.09 -6.90
N LEU A 84 -5.86 11.29 -5.95
CA LEU A 84 -6.18 11.38 -4.53
C LEU A 84 -5.14 12.14 -3.71
N ASP A 85 -4.05 12.59 -4.34
CA ASP A 85 -2.88 13.17 -3.69
C ASP A 85 -2.42 12.32 -2.49
N ALA A 86 -2.23 11.03 -2.77
CA ALA A 86 -2.06 10.00 -1.75
C ALA A 86 -0.75 9.24 -1.96
N PRO A 87 0.06 9.04 -0.91
CA PRO A 87 1.20 8.16 -1.03
C PRO A 87 0.77 6.71 -1.23
N VAL A 88 1.65 5.91 -1.85
CA VAL A 88 1.46 4.46 -2.02
C VAL A 88 2.40 3.68 -1.11
N LEU A 89 1.89 2.76 -0.30
CA LEU A 89 2.70 1.81 0.45
C LEU A 89 3.20 0.70 -0.49
N THR A 90 4.46 0.73 -0.89
CA THR A 90 5.05 -0.28 -1.76
C THR A 90 6.54 -0.54 -1.49
N VAL A 91 7.00 -1.76 -1.79
CA VAL A 91 8.43 -2.10 -1.83
C VAL A 91 8.94 -2.32 -3.24
N ASP A 92 8.07 -2.29 -4.25
CA ASP A 92 8.42 -2.54 -5.64
C ASP A 92 9.27 -1.40 -6.23
N LYS A 93 10.40 -1.75 -6.86
CA LYS A 93 11.35 -0.76 -7.38
C LYS A 93 10.85 -0.08 -8.65
N ALA A 94 10.12 -0.79 -9.50
CA ALA A 94 9.56 -0.22 -10.72
C ALA A 94 8.43 0.74 -10.40
N LEU A 95 7.50 0.36 -9.50
CA LEU A 95 6.41 1.21 -9.06
C LEU A 95 6.92 2.49 -8.38
N LYS A 96 7.91 2.40 -7.49
CA LYS A 96 8.55 3.58 -6.87
C LYS A 96 9.09 4.58 -7.90
N ARG A 97 9.79 4.08 -8.92
CA ARG A 97 10.31 4.92 -10.01
C ARG A 97 9.18 5.61 -10.77
N ARG A 98 8.09 4.89 -11.02
CA ARG A 98 6.91 5.44 -11.70
C ARG A 98 6.19 6.50 -10.87
N LEU A 99 6.02 6.27 -9.56
CA LEU A 99 5.44 7.24 -8.63
C LEU A 99 6.28 8.51 -8.55
N THR A 100 7.60 8.37 -8.40
CA THR A 100 8.54 9.50 -8.39
C THR A 100 8.45 10.30 -9.70
N ALA A 101 8.44 9.62 -10.84
CA ALA A 101 8.31 10.27 -12.15
C ALA A 101 6.96 10.98 -12.35
N ALA A 102 5.92 10.51 -11.66
CA ALA A 102 4.58 11.08 -11.66
C ALA A 102 4.39 12.20 -10.62
N GLY A 103 5.41 12.51 -9.80
CA GLY A 103 5.34 13.47 -8.70
C GLY A 103 4.55 12.98 -7.49
N CYS A 104 4.42 11.66 -7.32
CA CYS A 104 3.70 11.03 -6.22
C CYS A 104 4.65 10.47 -5.18
N ALA A 105 4.27 10.66 -3.91
CA ALA A 105 4.98 10.09 -2.77
C ALA A 105 4.72 8.59 -2.61
N TYR A 106 5.58 7.92 -1.85
CA TYR A 106 5.39 6.53 -1.45
C TYR A 106 5.91 6.25 -0.04
N LEU A 107 5.33 5.24 0.61
CA LEU A 107 5.84 4.67 1.85
C LEU A 107 6.56 3.37 1.53
N GLU A 108 7.72 3.16 2.12
CA GLU A 108 8.46 1.91 2.02
C GLU A 108 8.87 1.36 3.38
N VAL A 109 8.99 0.04 3.45
CA VAL A 109 9.53 -0.67 4.61
C VAL A 109 11.05 -0.57 4.61
N VAL A 110 11.62 -0.14 5.74
CA VAL A 110 13.07 -0.06 5.96
C VAL A 110 13.53 -1.05 7.05
N ARG A 111 14.85 -1.23 7.18
CA ARG A 111 15.48 -2.37 7.92
C ARG A 111 15.13 -2.44 9.41
N ASP A 112 14.70 -1.35 10.03
CA ASP A 112 14.38 -1.22 11.45
C ASP A 112 12.90 -1.44 11.78
N ARG A 113 12.15 -2.10 10.87
CA ARG A 113 10.70 -2.32 11.02
C ARG A 113 9.91 -1.00 11.09
N SER A 114 10.43 0.03 10.45
CA SER A 114 9.74 1.32 10.32
C SER A 114 9.30 1.56 8.88
N LEU A 115 8.44 2.56 8.73
CA LEU A 115 8.04 3.10 7.43
C LEU A 115 8.79 4.40 7.18
N ARG A 116 9.17 4.61 5.92
CA ARG A 116 9.74 5.87 5.45
C ARG A 116 8.87 6.44 4.35
N LEU A 117 8.48 7.70 4.49
CA LEU A 117 7.92 8.50 3.41
C LEU A 117 9.03 8.98 2.47
N VAL A 118 8.80 8.88 1.17
CA VAL A 118 9.61 9.49 0.12
C VAL A 118 8.67 10.32 -0.75
N ASP A 119 9.00 11.59 -0.94
CA ASP A 119 8.23 12.61 -1.68
C ASP A 119 9.01 13.21 -2.85
#